data_AF-A0A482UQQ2-F1
#
_entry.id   AF-A0A482UQQ2-F1
#
_cell.length_a   1.000
_cell.length_b   1.000
_cell.length_c   1.000
_cell.angle_alpha   90.00
_cell.angle_beta   90.00
_cell.angle_gamma   90.00
#
_symmetry.space_group_name_H-M   'P 1'
#
loop_
_entity.id
_entity.type
_entity.pdbx_description
1 polymer ?
#
loop_
_entity_poly.entity_id
_entity_poly.type
_entity_poly.pdbx_seq_one_letter_code
_entity_poly.pdbx_strand_id
1 'polypeptide(L)'
;MSGENGKEPRSEIKKPSTLLPGLTRLVIGLVCMVGYLNFSPRFPLPALYKSAFIASTPFYKRVCHLLLAMLGERFKYYFAWKVAEGASILGGFGFEGYEVKKTDDGKEKHVAKGWAGVENIDIVAFETAYNSSLASRAWNKRTQGWLERYTYFRSGKSLYATYFVSAVWHGLYPGFFFVFFSIAIITEVERLVRAKLNPLLVPSWGGKPTDPIPPTPVAYAYWGMSWLCFVLSLNYAAQVFCMGSLERSLSAYGGSMWFGHVGMVVVYVLMLVLPGAKKDKKDKGKKE
;
A
#
# COMPACT_ATOMS: atom_id res chain seq x y z
N MET A 1 -5.75 -61.62 26.46
CA MET A 1 -6.71 -60.49 26.29
C MET A 1 -6.03 -59.25 26.84
N SER A 2 -5.44 -58.45 25.95
CA SER A 2 -5.91 -57.09 25.56
C SER A 2 -5.66 -56.05 26.66
N GLY A 3 -4.89 -54.98 26.47
CA GLY A 3 -4.28 -54.47 25.25
C GLY A 3 -3.14 -53.51 25.57
N GLU A 4 -2.16 -53.49 24.68
CA GLU A 4 -1.13 -52.46 24.66
C GLU A 4 -1.81 -51.12 24.35
N ASN A 5 -1.67 -50.17 25.27
CA ASN A 5 -2.03 -48.78 25.05
C ASN A 5 -1.14 -48.19 23.95
N GLY A 6 -1.60 -48.32 22.70
CA GLY A 6 -1.08 -47.59 21.55
C GLY A 6 -1.30 -46.10 21.76
N LYS A 7 -0.34 -45.41 22.41
CA LYS A 7 -0.21 -43.96 22.27
C LYS A 7 0.17 -43.71 20.81
N GLU A 8 -0.76 -43.18 20.03
CA GLU A 8 -0.42 -42.64 18.71
C GLU A 8 0.81 -41.71 18.85
N PRO A 9 1.83 -41.86 17.99
CA PRO A 9 3.01 -41.02 18.07
C PRO A 9 2.58 -39.58 17.81
N ARG A 10 2.69 -38.73 18.85
CA ARG A 10 2.46 -37.28 18.75
C ARG A 10 3.32 -36.76 17.60
N SER A 11 2.68 -36.16 16.59
CA SER A 11 3.38 -35.67 15.40
C SER A 11 4.53 -34.73 15.83
N GLU A 12 5.76 -35.05 15.41
CA GLU A 12 6.94 -34.30 15.84
C GLU A 12 6.93 -32.91 15.21
N ILE A 13 6.78 -31.87 16.03
CA ILE A 13 6.76 -30.48 15.58
C ILE A 13 8.21 -30.02 15.36
N LYS A 14 8.63 -29.95 14.10
CA LYS A 14 9.97 -29.49 13.72
C LYS A 14 10.13 -27.99 13.98
N LYS A 15 11.22 -27.60 14.65
CA LYS A 15 11.58 -26.19 14.87
C LYS A 15 11.66 -25.44 13.52
N PRO A 16 11.01 -24.28 13.38
CA PRO A 16 11.03 -23.52 12.14
C PRO A 16 12.43 -22.95 11.89
N SER A 17 12.90 -23.04 10.66
CA SER A 17 14.17 -22.42 10.25
C SER A 17 14.00 -20.91 10.09
N THR A 18 14.92 -20.14 10.68
CA THR A 18 15.03 -18.68 10.52
C THR A 18 15.97 -18.29 9.40
N LEU A 19 16.97 -19.14 9.10
CA LEU A 19 18.09 -18.78 8.25
C LEU A 19 17.65 -18.49 6.81
N LEU A 20 16.94 -19.43 6.18
CA LEU A 20 16.50 -19.26 4.80
C LEU A 20 15.55 -18.05 4.66
N PRO A 21 14.48 -17.90 5.47
CA PRO A 21 13.60 -16.73 5.40
C PRO A 21 14.33 -15.40 5.66
N GLY A 22 15.26 -15.37 6.61
CA GLY A 22 16.09 -14.19 6.89
C GLY A 22 16.97 -13.81 5.70
N LEU A 23 17.67 -14.77 5.10
CA LEU A 23 18.50 -14.57 3.91
C LEU A 23 17.69 -14.16 2.69
N THR A 24 16.47 -14.71 2.50
CA THR A 24 15.57 -14.27 1.43
C THR A 24 15.25 -12.78 1.55
N ARG A 25 14.96 -12.27 2.75
CA ARG A 25 14.70 -10.85 2.95
C ARG A 25 15.94 -9.99 2.69
N LEU A 26 17.13 -10.46 3.07
CA LEU A 26 18.40 -9.81 2.73
C LEU A 26 18.59 -9.70 1.21
N VAL A 27 18.39 -10.78 0.47
CA VAL A 27 18.52 -10.78 -1.01
C VAL A 27 17.55 -9.80 -1.65
N ILE A 28 16.27 -9.80 -1.24
CA ILE A 28 15.28 -8.82 -1.74
C ILE A 28 15.73 -7.40 -1.43
N GLY A 29 16.25 -7.17 -0.21
CA GLY A 29 16.82 -5.87 0.17
C GLY A 29 17.95 -5.45 -0.76
N LEU A 30 18.93 -6.31 -1.01
CA LEU A 30 20.06 -6.02 -1.90
C LEU A 30 19.63 -5.71 -3.33
N VAL A 31 18.63 -6.42 -3.87
CA VAL A 31 18.02 -6.09 -5.17
C VAL A 31 17.42 -4.69 -5.16
N CYS A 32 16.73 -4.30 -4.08
CA CYS A 32 16.21 -2.94 -3.92
C CYS A 32 17.33 -1.91 -3.82
N MET A 33 18.44 -2.20 -3.13
CA MET A 33 19.61 -1.31 -3.09
C MET A 33 20.19 -1.07 -4.50
N VAL A 34 20.35 -2.14 -5.30
CA VAL A 34 20.77 -2.01 -6.70
C VAL A 34 19.78 -1.14 -7.48
N GLY A 35 18.48 -1.32 -7.27
CA GLY A 35 17.43 -0.44 -7.83
C GLY A 35 17.63 1.03 -7.44
N TYR A 36 17.84 1.32 -6.16
CA TYR A 36 18.07 2.68 -5.67
C TYR A 36 19.31 3.33 -6.32
N LEU A 37 20.44 2.61 -6.33
CA LEU A 37 21.70 3.08 -6.93
C LEU A 37 21.58 3.34 -8.44
N ASN A 38 20.64 2.67 -9.12
CA ASN A 38 20.38 2.90 -10.53
C ASN A 38 19.38 4.03 -10.80
N PHE A 39 18.30 4.10 -10.04
CA PHE A 39 17.24 5.08 -10.28
C PHE A 39 17.57 6.46 -9.73
N SER A 40 18.11 6.55 -8.50
CA SER A 40 18.31 7.84 -7.82
C SER A 40 19.21 8.82 -8.60
N PRO A 41 20.33 8.39 -9.23
CA PRO A 41 21.16 9.31 -10.02
C PRO A 41 20.54 9.68 -11.38
N ARG A 42 19.76 8.78 -11.98
CA ARG A 42 19.15 8.98 -13.31
C ARG A 42 17.88 9.82 -13.27
N PHE A 43 17.11 9.68 -12.19
CA PHE A 43 15.85 10.38 -11.97
C PHE A 43 15.88 11.11 -10.62
N PRO A 44 16.76 12.12 -10.46
CA PRO A 44 16.88 12.83 -9.20
C PRO A 44 15.57 13.55 -8.87
N LEU A 45 15.02 13.29 -7.69
CA LEU A 45 13.83 13.96 -7.18
C LEU A 45 13.98 15.50 -7.17
N PRO A 46 15.17 16.07 -6.85
CA PRO A 46 15.38 17.51 -6.92
C PRO A 46 15.07 18.18 -8.26
N ALA A 47 15.15 17.46 -9.38
CA ALA A 47 14.84 18.03 -10.68
C ALA A 47 13.40 18.57 -10.76
N LEU A 48 12.46 17.96 -10.02
CA LEU A 48 11.04 18.30 -10.07
C LEU A 48 10.70 19.72 -9.60
N TYR A 49 11.57 20.34 -8.78
CA TYR A 49 11.40 21.73 -8.33
C TYR A 49 12.44 22.69 -8.91
N LYS A 50 13.27 22.25 -9.86
CA LYS A 50 14.29 23.11 -10.49
C LYS A 50 13.70 23.80 -11.73
N SER A 51 13.74 25.12 -11.75
CA SER A 51 13.19 25.95 -12.84
C SER A 51 13.74 25.57 -14.21
N ALA A 52 15.04 25.25 -14.32
CA ALA A 52 15.66 24.83 -15.57
C ALA A 52 15.05 23.54 -16.14
N PHE A 53 14.81 22.53 -15.28
CA PHE A 53 14.18 21.28 -15.70
C PHE A 53 12.71 21.51 -16.08
N ILE A 54 11.98 22.29 -15.27
CA ILE A 54 10.58 22.63 -15.50
C ILE A 54 10.39 23.36 -16.84
N ALA A 55 11.25 24.33 -17.16
CA ALA A 55 11.16 25.13 -18.36
C ALA A 55 11.53 24.37 -19.64
N SER A 56 12.49 23.44 -19.56
CA SER A 56 13.00 22.70 -20.71
C SER A 56 12.27 21.37 -20.98
N THR A 57 11.47 20.87 -20.02
CA THR A 57 10.89 19.53 -20.09
C THR A 57 9.36 19.58 -20.26
N PRO A 58 8.79 18.99 -21.32
CA PRO A 58 7.35 18.96 -21.52
C PRO A 58 6.64 18.17 -20.40
N PHE A 59 5.36 18.48 -20.17
CA PHE A 59 4.59 17.94 -19.03
C PHE A 59 4.64 16.41 -18.90
N TYR A 60 4.40 15.67 -19.98
CA TYR A 60 4.39 14.21 -19.94
C TYR A 60 5.75 13.63 -19.51
N LYS A 61 6.88 14.23 -19.94
CA LYS A 61 8.22 13.83 -19.50
C LYS A 61 8.46 14.15 -18.02
N ARG A 62 7.92 15.26 -17.51
CA ARG A 62 7.96 15.61 -16.07
C ARG A 62 7.19 14.58 -15.23
N VAL A 63 6.02 14.14 -15.70
CA VAL A 63 5.22 13.08 -15.04
C VAL A 63 5.97 11.74 -15.07
N CYS A 64 6.54 11.34 -16.20
CA CYS A 64 7.36 10.12 -16.27
C CYS A 64 8.57 10.19 -15.33
N HIS A 65 9.27 11.34 -15.30
CA HIS A 65 10.38 11.56 -14.36
C HIS A 65 9.92 11.43 -12.92
N LEU A 66 8.78 12.03 -12.55
CA LEU A 66 8.18 11.91 -11.22
C LEU A 66 7.95 10.44 -10.84
N LEU A 67 7.33 9.64 -11.71
CA LEU A 67 7.04 8.23 -11.43
C LEU A 67 8.33 7.43 -11.20
N LEU A 68 9.35 7.65 -12.03
CA LEU A 68 10.64 6.96 -11.93
C LEU A 68 11.44 7.44 -10.71
N ALA A 69 11.45 8.73 -10.43
CA ALA A 69 12.11 9.31 -9.25
C ALA A 69 11.49 8.76 -7.96
N MET A 70 10.16 8.71 -7.88
CA MET A 70 9.47 8.18 -6.72
C MET A 70 9.66 6.67 -6.55
N LEU A 71 9.74 5.89 -7.64
CA LEU A 71 10.13 4.48 -7.58
C LEU A 71 11.56 4.34 -7.01
N GLY A 72 12.48 5.18 -7.46
CA GLY A 72 13.82 5.31 -6.90
C GLY A 72 13.80 5.55 -5.40
N GLU A 73 13.04 6.54 -4.93
CA GLU A 73 12.90 6.84 -3.50
C GLU A 73 12.34 5.65 -2.70
N ARG A 74 11.39 4.89 -3.27
CA ARG A 74 10.83 3.71 -2.59
C ARG A 74 11.84 2.59 -2.40
N PHE A 75 12.74 2.36 -3.35
CA PHE A 75 13.78 1.33 -3.23
C PHE A 75 14.64 1.50 -1.96
N LYS A 76 14.92 2.73 -1.55
CA LYS A 76 15.63 3.03 -0.28
C LYS A 76 14.87 2.48 0.93
N TYR A 77 13.55 2.68 0.98
CA TYR A 77 12.70 2.15 2.06
C TYR A 77 12.56 0.63 1.98
N TYR A 78 12.40 0.08 0.77
CA TYR A 78 12.33 -1.37 0.55
C TYR A 78 13.59 -2.07 1.04
N PHE A 79 14.77 -1.54 0.70
CA PHE A 79 16.04 -2.03 1.20
C PHE A 79 16.08 -2.02 2.74
N ALA A 80 15.88 -0.87 3.36
CA ALA A 80 16.00 -0.71 4.81
C ALA A 80 15.04 -1.65 5.57
N TRP A 81 13.77 -1.71 5.14
CA TRP A 81 12.78 -2.57 5.77
C TRP A 81 13.03 -4.05 5.53
N LYS A 82 13.41 -4.46 4.32
CA LYS A 82 13.69 -5.88 4.04
C LYS A 82 14.91 -6.39 4.81
N VAL A 83 15.95 -5.57 4.96
CA VAL A 83 17.10 -5.93 5.81
C VAL A 83 16.69 -6.04 7.28
N ALA A 84 15.91 -5.08 7.80
CA ALA A 84 15.41 -5.12 9.19
C ALA A 84 14.49 -6.32 9.45
N GLU A 85 13.62 -6.66 8.49
CA GLU A 85 12.80 -7.87 8.52
C GLU A 85 13.69 -9.12 8.61
N GLY A 86 14.70 -9.23 7.75
CA GLY A 86 15.64 -10.37 7.74
C GLY A 86 16.39 -10.52 9.07
N ALA A 87 16.92 -9.42 9.62
CA ALA A 87 17.59 -9.42 10.92
C ALA A 87 16.65 -9.83 12.06
N SER A 88 15.41 -9.33 12.05
CA SER A 88 14.39 -9.69 13.06
C SER A 88 14.05 -11.18 13.00
N ILE A 89 13.93 -11.74 11.79
CA ILE A 89 13.68 -13.17 11.59
C ILE A 89 14.84 -14.02 12.12
N LEU A 90 16.09 -13.64 11.85
CA LEU A 90 17.26 -14.32 12.40
C LEU A 90 17.28 -14.28 13.93
N GLY A 91 16.79 -13.20 14.53
CA GLY A 91 16.55 -13.06 15.97
C GLY A 91 15.36 -13.86 16.51
N GLY A 92 14.64 -14.59 15.67
CA GLY A 92 13.50 -15.42 16.07
C GLY A 92 12.16 -14.69 16.13
N PHE A 93 12.06 -13.45 15.65
CA PHE A 93 10.82 -12.68 15.64
C PHE A 93 9.99 -12.91 14.38
N GLY A 94 8.67 -12.78 14.50
CA GLY A 94 7.76 -12.76 13.36
C GLY A 94 7.27 -14.11 12.87
N PHE A 95 7.49 -15.17 13.65
CA PHE A 95 6.92 -16.49 13.36
C PHE A 95 5.39 -16.45 13.43
N GLU A 96 4.72 -17.00 12.41
CA GLU A 96 3.25 -16.96 12.26
C GLU A 96 2.55 -18.19 12.83
N GLY A 97 3.30 -19.08 13.48
CA GLY A 97 2.81 -20.36 13.98
C GLY A 97 2.88 -21.47 12.93
N TYR A 98 2.21 -22.57 13.25
CA TYR A 98 2.14 -23.76 12.39
C TYR A 98 0.77 -23.87 11.71
N GLU A 99 0.76 -24.42 10.50
CA GLU A 99 -0.42 -24.94 9.84
C GLU A 99 -0.37 -26.48 9.85
N VAL A 100 -1.54 -27.11 9.97
CA VAL A 100 -1.66 -28.57 9.90
C VAL A 100 -1.98 -28.94 8.46
N LYS A 101 -1.09 -29.71 7.83
CA LYS A 101 -1.29 -30.29 6.50
C LYS A 101 -1.42 -31.80 6.62
N LYS A 102 -2.40 -32.38 5.93
CA LYS A 102 -2.47 -33.83 5.76
C LYS A 102 -1.47 -34.26 4.70
N THR A 103 -0.65 -35.25 5.00
CA THR A 103 0.21 -35.92 4.02
C THR A 103 -0.61 -36.91 3.19
N ASP A 104 -0.08 -37.32 2.04
CA ASP A 104 -0.74 -38.32 1.17
C ASP A 104 -1.03 -39.64 1.91
N ASP A 105 -0.19 -39.97 2.90
CA ASP A 105 -0.36 -41.13 3.79
C ASP A 105 -1.42 -40.93 4.90
N GLY A 106 -2.19 -39.84 4.87
CA GLY A 106 -3.24 -39.50 5.85
C GLY A 106 -2.76 -38.95 7.19
N LYS A 107 -1.45 -38.79 7.41
CA LYS A 107 -0.88 -38.27 8.66
C LYS A 107 -0.91 -36.74 8.72
N GLU A 108 -1.05 -36.19 9.92
CA GLU A 108 -1.00 -34.76 10.15
C GLU A 108 0.46 -34.27 10.32
N LYS A 109 0.82 -33.24 9.56
CA LYS A 109 2.13 -32.60 9.60
C LYS A 109 1.99 -31.12 9.92
N HIS A 110 2.66 -30.68 10.98
CA HIS A 110 2.79 -29.27 11.32
C HIS A 110 3.87 -28.63 10.44
N VAL A 111 3.48 -27.67 9.62
CA VAL A 111 4.39 -26.90 8.75
C VAL A 111 4.40 -25.45 9.22
N ALA A 112 5.57 -24.83 9.25
CA ALA A 112 5.69 -23.41 9.56
C ALA A 112 4.89 -22.58 8.54
N LYS A 113 3.96 -21.74 9.00
CA LYS A 113 3.18 -20.85 8.11
C LYS A 113 4.07 -19.83 7.41
N GLY A 114 5.05 -19.30 8.14
CA GLY A 114 5.93 -18.27 7.63
C GLY A 114 6.50 -17.38 8.73
N TRP A 115 7.10 -16.30 8.25
CA TRP A 115 7.82 -15.30 9.04
C TRP A 115 7.34 -13.87 8.76
N ALA A 116 6.14 -13.69 8.21
CA ALA A 116 5.60 -12.37 7.87
C ALA A 116 5.12 -11.58 9.10
N GLY A 117 5.21 -12.14 10.31
CA GLY A 117 4.86 -11.50 11.56
C GLY A 117 5.72 -10.27 11.92
N VAL A 118 6.87 -10.06 11.25
CA VAL A 118 7.68 -8.82 11.32
C VAL A 118 7.69 -8.02 10.02
N GLU A 119 6.96 -8.46 9.00
CA GLU A 119 6.91 -7.78 7.72
C GLU A 119 6.42 -6.33 7.89
N ASN A 120 7.17 -5.39 7.33
CA ASN A 120 6.85 -3.98 7.31
C ASN A 120 6.49 -3.48 5.91
N ILE A 121 6.90 -4.19 4.85
CA ILE A 121 6.51 -3.88 3.47
C ILE A 121 6.19 -5.14 2.66
N ASP A 122 5.04 -5.16 2.01
CA ASP A 122 4.75 -6.06 0.89
C ASP A 122 4.92 -5.26 -0.42
N ILE A 123 6.04 -5.48 -1.11
CA ILE A 123 6.44 -4.68 -2.28
C ILE A 123 5.45 -4.90 -3.43
N VAL A 124 5.07 -6.15 -3.69
CA VAL A 124 4.18 -6.48 -4.81
C VAL A 124 2.78 -5.94 -4.52
N ALA A 125 2.25 -6.17 -3.32
CA ALA A 125 0.93 -5.66 -2.95
C ALA A 125 0.89 -4.12 -2.95
N PHE A 126 1.99 -3.45 -2.63
CA PHE A 126 2.07 -1.99 -2.69
C PHE A 126 2.12 -1.46 -4.13
N GLU A 127 3.01 -1.98 -4.98
CA GLU A 127 3.16 -1.49 -6.37
C GLU A 127 1.95 -1.86 -7.26
N THR A 128 1.19 -2.90 -6.89
CA THR A 128 -0.05 -3.31 -7.58
C THR A 128 -1.33 -2.79 -6.90
N ALA A 129 -1.21 -2.01 -5.81
CA ALA A 129 -2.35 -1.42 -5.16
C ALA A 129 -3.09 -0.44 -6.09
N TYR A 130 -4.42 -0.48 -6.07
CA TYR A 130 -5.29 0.37 -6.88
C TYR A 130 -6.18 1.28 -6.02
N ASN A 131 -5.84 1.43 -4.74
CA ASN A 131 -6.41 2.41 -3.82
C ASN A 131 -5.53 2.60 -2.57
N SER A 132 -5.77 3.70 -1.86
CA SER A 132 -5.08 4.07 -0.62
C SER A 132 -5.18 3.01 0.47
N SER A 133 -6.32 2.32 0.55
CA SER A 133 -6.58 1.31 1.58
C SER A 133 -5.65 0.10 1.43
N LEU A 134 -5.49 -0.39 0.20
CA LEU A 134 -4.57 -1.48 -0.14
C LEU A 134 -3.12 -1.08 0.06
N ALA A 135 -2.74 0.08 -0.47
CA ALA A 135 -1.37 0.58 -0.34
C ALA A 135 -0.97 0.76 1.13
N SER A 136 -1.85 1.34 1.96
CA SER A 136 -1.57 1.52 3.40
C SER A 136 -1.44 0.20 4.16
N ARG A 137 -2.12 -0.88 3.73
CA ARG A 137 -1.95 -2.20 4.35
C ARG A 137 -0.69 -2.94 3.91
N ALA A 138 -0.08 -2.51 2.80
CA ALA A 138 1.15 -3.07 2.28
C ALA A 138 2.38 -2.29 2.74
N TRP A 139 2.26 -0.98 2.98
CA TRP A 139 3.38 -0.08 3.28
C TRP A 139 3.48 0.30 4.75
N ASN A 140 4.68 0.15 5.33
CA ASN A 140 4.97 0.48 6.72
C ASN A 140 3.96 -0.14 7.71
N LYS A 141 3.70 -1.45 7.53
CA LYS A 141 2.61 -2.19 8.18
C LYS A 141 2.58 -2.02 9.70
N ARG A 142 3.75 -1.93 10.35
CA ARG A 142 3.85 -1.76 11.81
C ARG A 142 3.36 -0.39 12.25
N THR A 143 3.82 0.66 11.58
CA THR A 143 3.39 2.03 11.86
C THR A 143 1.91 2.22 11.54
N GLN A 144 1.44 1.63 10.45
CA GLN A 144 0.01 1.65 10.08
C GLN A 144 -0.85 0.96 11.14
N GLY A 145 -0.43 -0.20 11.64
CA GLY A 145 -1.10 -0.87 12.74
C GLY A 145 -1.07 -0.08 14.06
N TRP A 146 -0.03 0.72 14.30
CA TRP A 146 0.04 1.64 15.44
C TRP A 146 -0.94 2.80 15.26
N LEU A 147 -0.93 3.47 14.11
CA LEU A 147 -1.87 4.56 13.78
C LEU A 147 -3.33 4.10 13.82
N GLU A 148 -3.62 2.90 13.31
CA GLU A 148 -4.96 2.33 13.31
C GLU A 148 -5.49 2.14 14.74
N ARG A 149 -4.69 1.52 15.62
CA ARG A 149 -5.08 1.21 17.00
C ARG A 149 -5.13 2.46 17.87
N TYR A 150 -4.13 3.32 17.79
CA TYR A 150 -3.90 4.39 18.76
C TYR A 150 -4.39 5.75 18.29
N THR A 151 -4.67 5.94 17.00
CA THR A 151 -5.21 7.20 16.50
C THR A 151 -6.57 7.00 15.84
N TYR A 152 -6.67 6.15 14.83
CA TYR A 152 -7.90 5.98 14.04
C TYR A 152 -9.07 5.51 14.91
N PHE A 153 -8.96 4.37 15.60
CA PHE A 153 -10.06 3.90 16.45
C PHE A 153 -10.34 4.82 17.63
N ARG A 154 -9.31 5.46 18.20
CA ARG A 154 -9.45 6.36 19.36
C ARG A 154 -10.03 7.74 19.01
N SER A 155 -9.97 8.14 17.74
CA SER A 155 -10.54 9.39 17.22
C SER A 155 -11.89 9.20 16.52
N GLY A 156 -12.61 8.10 16.83
CA GLY A 156 -13.89 7.82 16.19
C GLY A 156 -13.77 7.51 14.70
N LYS A 157 -12.67 6.86 14.29
CA LYS A 157 -12.35 6.50 12.89
C LYS A 157 -12.10 7.72 11.98
N SER A 158 -11.48 8.78 12.52
CA SER A 158 -11.14 9.98 11.75
C SER A 158 -9.85 9.78 10.93
N LEU A 159 -9.98 9.82 9.59
CA LEU A 159 -8.82 9.82 8.69
C LEU A 159 -7.96 11.07 8.86
N TYR A 160 -8.57 12.24 8.98
CA TYR A 160 -7.84 13.51 9.12
C TYR A 160 -7.03 13.56 10.41
N ALA A 161 -7.58 13.10 11.53
CA ALA A 161 -6.82 13.01 12.79
C ALA A 161 -5.64 12.02 12.66
N THR A 162 -5.88 10.87 12.02
CA THR A 162 -4.86 9.84 11.81
C THR A 162 -3.70 10.35 10.95
N TYR A 163 -4.02 10.99 9.83
CA TYR A 163 -3.03 11.54 8.90
C TYR A 163 -2.35 12.80 9.44
N PHE A 164 -3.03 13.61 10.28
CA PHE A 164 -2.40 14.70 11.01
C PHE A 164 -1.34 14.19 12.01
N VAL A 165 -1.68 13.19 12.82
CA VAL A 165 -0.72 12.56 13.74
C VAL A 165 0.44 11.95 12.97
N SER A 166 0.18 11.30 11.83
CA SER A 166 1.23 10.79 10.94
C SER A 166 2.14 11.91 10.44
N ALA A 167 1.58 13.05 10.01
CA ALA A 167 2.37 14.20 9.56
C ALA A 167 3.29 14.72 10.67
N VAL A 168 2.74 14.95 11.87
CA VAL A 168 3.50 15.41 13.03
C VAL A 168 4.60 14.42 13.42
N TRP A 169 4.33 13.11 13.36
CA TRP A 169 5.31 12.07 13.63
C TRP A 169 6.50 12.11 12.67
N HIS A 170 6.27 12.46 11.40
CA HIS A 170 7.35 12.64 10.43
C HIS A 170 8.13 13.94 10.62
N GLY A 171 7.49 14.99 11.14
CA GLY A 171 8.11 16.26 11.52
C GLY A 171 7.26 17.48 11.16
N LEU A 172 7.84 18.67 11.27
CA LEU A 172 7.14 19.94 11.06
C LEU A 172 7.36 20.58 9.68
N TYR A 173 8.04 19.87 8.77
CA TYR A 173 8.19 20.36 7.39
C TYR A 173 6.84 20.35 6.66
N PRO A 174 6.47 21.42 5.94
CA PRO A 174 5.16 21.53 5.27
C PRO A 174 4.83 20.38 4.30
N GLY A 175 5.84 19.80 3.67
CA GLY A 175 5.68 18.65 2.78
C GLY A 175 4.98 17.46 3.42
N PHE A 176 5.19 17.21 4.72
CA PHE A 176 4.50 16.12 5.44
C PHE A 176 3.00 16.37 5.54
N PHE A 177 2.58 17.58 5.90
CA PHE A 177 1.16 17.91 5.97
C PHE A 177 0.50 17.82 4.60
N PHE A 178 1.17 18.30 3.54
CA PHE A 178 0.65 18.22 2.18
C PHE A 178 0.43 16.78 1.72
N VAL A 179 1.40 15.89 1.87
CA VAL A 179 1.24 14.48 1.45
C VAL A 179 0.16 13.77 2.26
N PHE A 180 0.15 13.89 3.58
CA PHE A 180 -0.79 13.14 4.41
C PHE A 180 -2.23 13.62 4.26
N PHE A 181 -2.46 14.93 4.12
CA PHE A 181 -3.80 15.45 3.79
C PHE A 181 -4.20 15.14 2.35
N SER A 182 -3.27 15.13 1.40
CA SER A 182 -3.56 14.67 0.04
C SER A 182 -4.01 13.22 0.03
N ILE A 183 -3.36 12.32 0.77
CA ILE A 183 -3.76 10.91 0.88
C ILE A 183 -5.15 10.78 1.52
N ALA A 184 -5.49 11.61 2.51
CA ALA A 184 -6.83 11.65 3.09
C ALA A 184 -7.89 11.99 2.02
N ILE A 185 -7.63 13.03 1.21
CA ILE A 185 -8.51 13.46 0.12
C ILE A 185 -8.63 12.38 -0.96
N ILE A 186 -7.50 11.80 -1.40
CA ILE A 186 -7.48 10.68 -2.36
C ILE A 186 -8.39 9.55 -1.86
N THR A 187 -8.26 9.18 -0.58
CA THR A 187 -9.05 8.10 0.02
C THR A 187 -10.55 8.38 -0.01
N GLU A 188 -10.98 9.60 0.28
CA GLU A 188 -12.39 10.00 0.22
C GLU A 188 -12.94 10.04 -1.22
N VAL A 189 -12.16 10.58 -2.16
CA VAL A 189 -12.53 10.58 -3.59
C VAL A 189 -12.66 9.16 -4.12
N GLU A 190 -11.73 8.26 -3.77
CA GLU A 190 -11.79 6.84 -4.13
C GLU A 190 -13.02 6.14 -3.56
N ARG A 191 -13.38 6.42 -2.30
CA ARG A 191 -14.59 5.87 -1.66
C ARG A 191 -15.84 6.31 -2.42
N LEU A 192 -15.91 7.58 -2.81
CA LEU A 192 -17.03 8.13 -3.57
C LEU A 192 -17.12 7.50 -4.98
N VAL A 193 -15.99 7.40 -5.69
CA VAL A 193 -15.92 6.74 -7.01
C VAL A 193 -16.41 5.30 -6.91
N ARG A 194 -15.92 4.52 -5.93
CA ARG A 194 -16.35 3.13 -5.72
C ARG A 194 -17.83 3.03 -5.41
N ALA A 195 -18.35 3.89 -4.54
CA ALA A 195 -19.76 3.89 -4.17
C ALA A 195 -20.70 4.15 -5.36
N LYS A 196 -20.26 4.95 -6.35
CA LYS A 196 -21.07 5.28 -7.53
C LYS A 196 -20.82 4.37 -8.73
N LEU A 197 -19.56 4.04 -9.03
CA LEU A 197 -19.20 3.30 -10.25
C LEU A 197 -19.17 1.79 -10.05
N ASN A 198 -18.77 1.25 -8.90
CA ASN A 198 -18.72 -0.21 -8.71
C ASN A 198 -20.09 -0.87 -8.96
N PRO A 199 -21.21 -0.37 -8.41
CA PRO A 199 -22.51 -1.00 -8.65
C PRO A 199 -22.98 -0.93 -10.10
N LEU A 200 -22.40 -0.07 -10.93
CA LEU A 200 -22.76 0.09 -12.34
C LEU A 200 -21.86 -0.73 -13.27
N LEU A 201 -20.56 -0.74 -13.00
CA LEU A 201 -19.55 -1.37 -13.87
C LEU A 201 -19.26 -2.81 -13.45
N VAL A 202 -19.23 -3.08 -12.16
CA VAL A 202 -18.77 -4.35 -11.56
C VAL A 202 -19.53 -4.67 -10.27
N PRO A 203 -20.84 -4.96 -10.33
CA PRO A 203 -21.69 -5.13 -9.15
C PRO A 203 -21.22 -6.26 -8.21
N SER A 204 -20.55 -7.27 -8.75
CA SER A 204 -19.98 -8.39 -8.00
C SER A 204 -18.65 -8.07 -7.31
N TRP A 205 -18.06 -6.91 -7.56
CA TRP A 205 -16.77 -6.51 -6.99
C TRP A 205 -16.96 -5.49 -5.86
N GLY A 206 -16.96 -6.01 -4.63
CA GLY A 206 -17.03 -5.20 -3.40
C GLY A 206 -15.79 -4.35 -3.14
N GLY A 207 -14.71 -4.57 -3.90
CA GLY A 207 -13.47 -3.80 -3.80
C GLY A 207 -12.74 -3.98 -2.48
N LYS A 208 -13.07 -5.01 -1.68
CA LYS A 208 -12.26 -5.37 -0.53
C LYS A 208 -10.96 -6.02 -1.00
N PRO A 209 -9.89 -5.98 -0.20
CA PRO A 209 -8.61 -6.57 -0.57
C PRO A 209 -8.64 -8.04 -0.94
N THR A 210 -9.59 -8.76 -0.37
CA THR A 210 -9.78 -10.21 -0.54
C THR A 210 -10.72 -10.55 -1.69
N ASP A 211 -11.41 -9.56 -2.27
CA ASP A 211 -12.40 -9.82 -3.32
C ASP A 211 -11.66 -10.04 -4.64
N PRO A 212 -11.78 -11.23 -5.26
CA PRO A 212 -11.18 -11.48 -6.56
C PRO A 212 -11.79 -10.55 -7.60
N ILE A 213 -10.98 -10.08 -8.54
CA ILE A 213 -11.46 -9.27 -9.66
C ILE A 213 -12.31 -10.19 -10.55
N PRO A 214 -13.57 -9.82 -10.86
CA PRO A 214 -14.39 -10.61 -11.78
C PRO A 214 -13.68 -10.80 -13.13
N PRO A 215 -13.68 -12.00 -13.72
CA PRO A 215 -12.96 -12.28 -14.95
C PRO A 215 -13.70 -11.73 -16.18
N THR A 216 -13.91 -10.41 -16.23
CA THR A 216 -14.62 -9.71 -17.31
C THR A 216 -13.76 -8.57 -17.84
N PRO A 217 -13.81 -8.26 -19.16
CA PRO A 217 -13.04 -7.17 -19.74
C PRO A 217 -13.30 -5.81 -19.06
N VAL A 218 -14.55 -5.55 -18.69
CA VAL A 218 -14.95 -4.31 -17.97
C VAL A 218 -14.27 -4.23 -16.60
N ALA A 219 -14.25 -5.34 -15.85
CA ALA A 219 -13.58 -5.36 -14.54
C ALA A 219 -12.07 -5.15 -14.64
N TYR A 220 -11.41 -5.77 -15.63
CA TYR A 220 -9.97 -5.56 -15.86
C TYR A 220 -9.65 -4.14 -16.30
N ALA A 221 -10.45 -3.56 -17.20
CA ALA A 221 -10.30 -2.16 -17.63
C ALA A 221 -10.49 -1.19 -16.46
N TYR A 222 -11.53 -1.41 -15.64
CA TYR A 222 -11.80 -0.60 -14.47
C TYR A 222 -10.71 -0.73 -13.39
N TRP A 223 -10.20 -1.93 -13.17
CA TRP A 223 -9.05 -2.16 -12.28
C TRP A 223 -7.79 -1.45 -12.78
N GLY A 224 -7.44 -1.61 -14.07
CA GLY A 224 -6.26 -0.99 -14.67
C GLY A 224 -6.32 0.54 -14.62
N MET A 225 -7.49 1.11 -14.89
CA MET A 225 -7.73 2.55 -14.73
C MET A 225 -7.60 3.00 -13.28
N SER A 226 -8.20 2.26 -12.33
CA SER A 226 -8.08 2.55 -10.90
C SER A 226 -6.63 2.51 -10.44
N TRP A 227 -5.87 1.51 -10.88
CA TRP A 227 -4.44 1.36 -10.59
C TRP A 227 -3.66 2.54 -11.15
N LEU A 228 -3.84 2.90 -12.43
CA LEU A 228 -3.14 4.01 -13.06
C LEU A 228 -3.44 5.35 -12.36
N CYS A 229 -4.71 5.65 -12.10
CA CYS A 229 -5.12 6.86 -11.39
C CYS A 229 -4.54 6.91 -9.98
N PHE A 230 -4.55 5.78 -9.26
CA PHE A 230 -3.99 5.71 -7.92
C PHE A 230 -2.48 5.90 -7.92
N VAL A 231 -1.74 5.21 -8.79
CA VAL A 231 -0.29 5.35 -8.93
C VAL A 231 0.08 6.79 -9.24
N LEU A 232 -0.60 7.44 -10.19
CA LEU A 232 -0.38 8.85 -10.50
C LEU A 232 -0.63 9.75 -9.29
N SER A 233 -1.75 9.56 -8.60
CA SER A 233 -2.16 10.39 -7.46
C SER A 233 -1.23 10.21 -6.26
N LEU A 234 -0.85 8.97 -5.95
CA LEU A 234 0.04 8.63 -4.84
C LEU A 234 1.43 9.20 -5.07
N ASN A 235 2.02 8.98 -6.25
CA ASN A 235 3.36 9.49 -6.55
C ASN A 235 3.37 11.03 -6.60
N TYR A 236 2.33 11.64 -7.16
CA TYR A 236 2.14 13.08 -7.11
C TYR A 236 2.06 13.61 -5.68
N ALA A 237 1.22 13.02 -4.82
CA ALA A 237 1.08 13.45 -3.44
C ALA A 237 2.37 13.27 -2.66
N ALA A 238 3.05 12.13 -2.84
CA ALA A 238 4.24 11.75 -2.10
C ALA A 238 5.52 12.51 -2.50
N GLN A 239 5.55 13.16 -3.67
CA GLN A 239 6.76 13.86 -4.14
C GLN A 239 7.28 14.90 -3.14
N VAL A 240 6.38 15.56 -2.41
CA VAL A 240 6.76 16.62 -1.47
C VAL A 240 7.31 16.11 -0.14
N PHE A 241 7.20 14.81 0.13
CA PHE A 241 7.64 14.18 1.38
C PHE A 241 9.15 14.36 1.62
N CYS A 242 9.97 14.34 0.56
CA CYS A 242 11.42 14.48 0.65
C CYS A 242 11.96 15.90 0.35
N MET A 243 11.09 16.91 0.20
CA MET A 243 11.51 18.23 -0.31
C MET A 243 12.10 19.15 0.77
N GLY A 244 11.67 18.98 2.03
CA GLY A 244 12.24 19.67 3.19
C GLY A 244 11.99 21.19 3.27
N SER A 245 11.21 21.79 2.37
CA SER A 245 10.79 23.19 2.47
C SER A 245 9.48 23.47 1.73
N LEU A 246 8.76 24.49 2.18
CA LEU A 246 7.52 24.95 1.55
C LEU A 246 7.75 25.32 0.08
N GLU A 247 8.76 26.14 -0.18
CA GLU A 247 9.09 26.64 -1.52
C GLU A 247 9.35 25.48 -2.50
N ARG A 248 10.15 24.49 -2.10
CA ARG A 248 10.45 23.32 -2.94
C ARG A 248 9.21 22.47 -3.18
N SER A 249 8.37 22.28 -2.16
CA SER A 249 7.11 21.56 -2.28
C SER A 249 6.14 22.25 -3.26
N LEU A 250 5.94 23.57 -3.12
CA LEU A 250 5.08 24.35 -4.01
C LEU A 250 5.64 24.41 -5.43
N SER A 251 6.96 24.51 -5.57
CA SER A 251 7.64 24.50 -6.87
C SER A 251 7.50 23.15 -7.57
N ALA A 252 7.55 22.04 -6.84
CA ALA A 252 7.31 20.71 -7.39
C ALA A 252 5.84 20.54 -7.86
N TYR A 253 4.87 21.00 -7.07
CA TYR A 253 3.47 20.98 -7.47
C TYR A 253 3.17 21.89 -8.65
N GLY A 254 3.69 23.12 -8.66
CA GLY A 254 3.59 24.04 -9.80
C GLY A 254 4.29 23.48 -11.05
N GLY A 255 5.48 22.88 -10.87
CA GLY A 255 6.24 22.19 -11.90
C GLY A 255 5.53 20.95 -12.46
N SER A 256 4.53 20.42 -11.78
CA SER A 256 3.63 19.37 -12.27
C SER A 256 2.23 19.92 -12.58
N MET A 257 2.08 21.24 -12.71
CA MET A 257 0.82 21.93 -13.05
C MET A 257 -0.35 21.54 -12.13
N TRP A 258 -0.05 21.19 -10.89
CA TRP A 258 -1.06 20.77 -9.90
C TRP A 258 -1.95 19.59 -10.34
N PHE A 259 -1.49 18.76 -11.29
CA PHE A 259 -2.36 17.82 -11.99
C PHE A 259 -3.11 16.85 -11.05
N GLY A 260 -2.49 16.41 -9.95
CA GLY A 260 -3.14 15.50 -9.01
C GLY A 260 -4.25 16.18 -8.20
N HIS A 261 -4.02 17.40 -7.68
CA HIS A 261 -5.05 18.16 -6.99
C HIS A 261 -6.20 18.55 -7.91
N VAL A 262 -5.89 19.04 -9.11
CA VAL A 262 -6.90 19.36 -10.14
C VAL A 262 -7.69 18.11 -10.52
N GLY A 263 -7.02 16.99 -10.74
CA GLY A 263 -7.65 15.71 -11.05
C GLY A 263 -8.60 15.23 -9.95
N MET A 264 -8.19 15.33 -8.67
CA MET A 264 -9.05 15.00 -7.54
C MET A 264 -10.31 15.86 -7.48
N VAL A 265 -10.19 17.18 -7.68
CA VAL A 265 -11.34 18.10 -7.70
C VAL A 265 -12.28 17.76 -8.85
N VAL A 266 -11.75 17.55 -10.06
CA VAL A 266 -12.56 17.18 -11.22
C VAL A 266 -13.31 15.87 -10.98
N VAL A 267 -12.63 14.82 -10.51
CA VAL A 267 -13.27 13.54 -10.21
C VAL A 267 -14.32 13.69 -9.11
N TYR A 268 -14.03 14.43 -8.06
CA TYR A 268 -14.98 14.68 -6.98
C TYR A 268 -16.26 15.36 -7.50
N VAL A 269 -16.13 16.45 -8.25
CA VAL A 269 -17.27 17.18 -8.84
C VAL A 269 -18.06 16.29 -9.80
N LEU A 270 -17.38 15.55 -10.68
CA LEU A 270 -18.04 14.59 -11.57
C LEU A 270 -18.84 13.55 -10.79
N MET A 271 -18.28 13.01 -9.72
CA MET A 271 -19.00 12.08 -8.86
C MET A 271 -20.16 12.72 -8.12
N LEU A 272 -20.14 14.02 -7.79
CA LEU A 272 -21.31 14.69 -7.19
C LEU A 272 -22.47 14.78 -8.19
N VAL A 273 -22.19 15.07 -9.46
CA VAL A 273 -23.20 15.24 -10.52
C VAL A 273 -23.75 13.91 -11.03
N LEU A 274 -22.93 12.85 -11.05
CA LEU A 274 -23.37 11.53 -11.53
C LEU A 274 -24.48 10.95 -10.62
N PRO A 275 -25.60 10.47 -11.18
CA PRO A 275 -26.63 9.80 -10.37
C PRO A 275 -26.05 8.55 -9.72
N GLY A 276 -26.29 8.38 -8.42
CA GLY A 276 -25.90 7.17 -7.70
C GLY A 276 -26.71 5.96 -8.17
N ALA A 277 -26.16 4.76 -8.02
CA ALA A 277 -26.91 3.53 -8.26
C ALA A 277 -28.16 3.48 -7.35
N LYS A 278 -29.33 3.20 -7.93
CA LYS A 278 -30.57 3.01 -7.15
C LYS A 278 -30.35 1.82 -6.22
N LYS A 279 -30.42 2.03 -4.90
CA LYS A 279 -30.49 0.93 -3.93
C LYS A 279 -31.80 0.18 -4.15
N ASP A 280 -31.74 -1.08 -4.51
CA ASP A 280 -32.93 -1.93 -4.57
C ASP A 280 -33.61 -1.97 -3.20
N LYS A 281 -34.92 -1.71 -3.17
CA LYS A 281 -35.75 -1.65 -1.96
C LYS A 281 -35.77 -2.96 -1.15
N LYS A 282 -35.20 -4.06 -1.65
CA LYS A 282 -35.19 -5.37 -0.99
C LYS A 282 -34.34 -5.44 0.29
N ASP A 283 -33.37 -4.55 0.48
CA ASP A 283 -32.50 -4.54 1.67
C ASP A 283 -33.08 -3.80 2.89
N LYS A 284 -34.23 -3.16 2.76
CA LYS A 284 -34.89 -2.46 3.88
C LYS A 284 -35.72 -3.37 4.80
N GLY A 285 -35.96 -4.63 4.42
CA GLY A 285 -36.82 -5.55 5.17
C GLY A 285 -36.10 -6.48 6.17
N LYS A 286 -34.80 -6.31 6.40
CA LYS A 286 -34.00 -7.19 7.30
C LYS A 286 -33.42 -6.48 8.53
N LYS A 287 -33.92 -5.28 8.85
CA LYS A 287 -33.57 -4.56 10.07
C LYS A 287 -34.83 -4.02 10.74
N GLU A 288 -35.65 -4.94 11.23
CA GLU A 288 -36.52 -4.75 12.39
C GLU A 288 -36.25 -5.91 13.35
#